data_AF-A0A7R7DQ45-F1
#
_entry.id   AF-A0A7R7DQ45-F1
#
_cell.length_a   1.000
_cell.length_b   1.000
_cell.length_c   1.000
_cell.angle_alpha   90.00
_cell.angle_beta   90.00
_cell.angle_gamma   90.00
#
_symmetry.space_group_name_H-M   'P 1'
#
loop_
_entity.id
_entity.type
_entity.pdbx_description
1 polymer ?
#
loop_
_entity_poly.entity_id
_entity_poly.type
_entity_poly.pdbx_seq_one_letter_code
_entity_poly.pdbx_strand_id
1 'polypeptide(L)'
;MDAAAYRLATEYGDLDALLGALAAAQVAVLVDAWGEPVRAIDPEGGPVVPVFTAEDQAAAVSGLGTVVCAVRELVPRLPDGHDLLLNPAGAATTRVPADALVGVLGR
;
A
#
# COMPACT_ATOMS: atom_id res chain seq x y z
N MET A 1 -17.28 7.12 13.37
CA MET A 1 -16.61 5.84 13.09
C MET A 1 -17.18 5.36 11.78
N ASP A 2 -16.40 5.47 10.69
CA ASP A 2 -16.90 5.21 9.33
C ASP A 2 -17.06 3.73 9.03
N ALA A 3 -18.17 3.37 8.39
CA ALA A 3 -18.56 1.99 8.08
C ALA A 3 -17.57 1.26 7.14
N ALA A 4 -16.72 1.99 6.43
CA ALA A 4 -15.63 1.45 5.61
C ALA A 4 -14.49 0.87 6.48
N ALA A 5 -14.21 1.48 7.63
CA ALA A 5 -13.16 1.01 8.55
C ALA A 5 -13.53 -0.32 9.22
N TYR A 6 -14.84 -0.62 9.38
CA TYR A 6 -15.30 -1.89 9.96
C TYR A 6 -15.24 -3.07 8.99
N ARG A 7 -15.32 -2.83 7.67
CA ARG A 7 -15.34 -3.92 6.67
C ARG A 7 -13.93 -4.49 6.38
N LEU A 8 -12.88 -3.71 6.63
CA LEU A 8 -11.49 -4.16 6.50
C LEU A 8 -11.03 -5.02 7.69
N ALA A 9 -11.60 -4.82 8.88
CA ALA A 9 -11.21 -5.54 10.09
C ALA A 9 -11.62 -7.03 10.10
N THR A 10 -12.55 -7.45 9.22
CA THR A 10 -13.13 -8.80 9.25
C THR A 10 -12.51 -9.78 8.25
N GLU A 11 -11.65 -9.33 7.32
CA GLU A 11 -11.11 -10.21 6.27
C GLU A 11 -9.64 -10.62 6.51
N TYR A 12 -8.91 -9.89 7.36
CA TYR A 12 -7.56 -10.24 7.79
C TYR A 12 -7.53 -10.16 9.31
N GLY A 13 -7.56 -11.31 9.98
CA GLY A 13 -7.50 -11.38 11.44
C GLY A 13 -6.28 -10.61 11.95
N ASP A 14 -6.56 -9.49 12.62
CA ASP A 14 -5.61 -8.58 13.27
C ASP A 14 -4.93 -7.53 12.36
N LEU A 15 -5.60 -6.38 12.21
CA LEU A 15 -5.08 -5.21 11.50
C LEU A 15 -3.73 -4.74 12.09
N ASP A 16 -3.53 -4.84 13.41
CA ASP A 16 -2.25 -4.50 14.04
C ASP A 16 -1.13 -5.45 13.61
N ALA A 17 -1.41 -6.76 13.49
CA ALA A 17 -0.44 -7.72 12.94
C ALA A 17 -0.07 -7.41 11.48
N LEU A 18 -1.05 -7.06 10.63
CA LEU A 18 -0.80 -6.63 9.25
C LEU A 18 0.07 -5.37 9.22
N LEU A 19 -0.27 -4.35 9.99
CA LEU A 19 0.48 -3.09 10.04
C LEU A 19 1.90 -3.30 10.56
N GLY A 20 2.08 -4.16 11.58
CA GLY A 20 3.40 -4.53 12.09
C GLY A 20 4.25 -5.27 11.06
N ALA A 21 3.65 -6.23 10.34
CA ALA A 21 4.33 -6.92 9.26
C ALA A 21 4.72 -5.97 8.12
N LEU A 22 3.82 -5.07 7.71
CA LEU A 22 4.09 -4.06 6.68
C LEU A 22 5.19 -3.09 7.11
N ALA A 23 5.18 -2.60 8.34
CA ALA A 23 6.21 -1.69 8.85
C ALA A 23 7.63 -2.28 8.80
N ALA A 24 7.75 -3.60 8.84
CA ALA A 24 9.01 -4.32 8.72
C ALA A 24 9.31 -4.80 7.28
N ALA A 25 8.34 -4.75 6.37
CA ALA A 25 8.45 -5.32 5.03
C ALA A 25 9.17 -4.41 4.03
N GLN A 26 9.73 -5.06 3.01
CA GLN A 26 10.05 -4.41 1.75
C GLN A 26 8.91 -4.65 0.76
N VAL A 27 8.59 -3.62 -0.01
CA VAL A 27 7.54 -3.66 -1.03
C VAL A 27 8.08 -3.15 -2.35
N ALA A 28 7.62 -3.71 -3.45
CA ALA A 28 7.82 -3.11 -4.76
C ALA A 28 6.76 -2.03 -4.97
N VAL A 29 7.19 -0.87 -5.47
CA VAL A 29 6.32 0.29 -5.73
C VAL A 29 6.48 0.66 -7.19
N LEU A 30 5.37 0.91 -7.88
CA LEU A 30 5.42 1.48 -9.23
C LEU A 30 5.94 2.91 -9.17
N VAL A 31 6.85 3.23 -10.07
CA VAL A 31 7.41 4.58 -10.20
C VAL A 31 7.15 5.15 -11.58
N ASP A 32 6.97 6.46 -11.64
CA ASP A 32 6.83 7.20 -12.88
C ASP A 32 8.20 7.49 -13.54
N ALA A 33 8.19 8.26 -14.62
CA ALA A 33 9.39 8.61 -15.38
C ALA A 33 10.42 9.46 -14.58
N TRP A 34 10.03 9.98 -13.41
CA TRP A 34 10.88 10.75 -12.51
C TRP A 34 11.31 9.96 -11.27
N GLY A 35 10.93 8.68 -11.18
CA GLY A 35 11.25 7.84 -10.02
C GLY A 35 10.36 8.10 -8.81
N GLU A 36 9.25 8.82 -9.00
CA GLU A 36 8.27 9.11 -7.94
C GLU A 36 7.17 8.04 -7.90
N PRO A 37 6.59 7.74 -6.72
CA PRO A 37 5.52 6.75 -6.62
C PRO A 37 4.34 7.08 -7.53
N VAL A 38 3.89 6.11 -8.31
CA VAL A 38 2.70 6.24 -9.14
C VAL A 38 1.48 6.45 -8.25
N ARG A 39 0.68 7.46 -8.60
CA ARG A 39 -0.60 7.78 -7.96
C ARG A 39 -1.72 7.19 -8.79
N ALA A 40 -2.68 6.58 -8.13
CA ALA A 40 -3.83 5.97 -8.75
C ALA A 40 -5.11 6.28 -7.96
N ILE A 41 -6.23 5.89 -8.54
CA ILE A 41 -7.53 5.91 -7.88
C ILE A 41 -7.97 4.46 -7.74
N ASP A 42 -8.38 4.07 -6.54
CA ASP A 42 -8.95 2.74 -6.31
C ASP A 42 -10.35 2.63 -6.96
N PRO A 43 -10.94 1.42 -7.07
CA PRO A 43 -12.26 1.26 -7.66
C PRO A 43 -13.39 2.02 -6.93
N GLU A 44 -13.17 2.41 -5.67
CA GLU A 44 -14.12 3.18 -4.86
C GLU A 44 -13.92 4.71 -5.00
N GLY A 45 -12.91 5.15 -5.75
CA GLY A 45 -12.65 6.57 -6.04
C GLY A 45 -11.62 7.24 -5.15
N GLY A 46 -10.96 6.52 -4.23
CA GLY A 46 -9.98 7.07 -3.29
C GLY A 46 -8.55 7.10 -3.85
N PRO A 47 -7.77 8.16 -3.53
CA PRO A 47 -6.38 8.27 -3.96
C PRO A 47 -5.48 7.25 -3.25
N VAL A 48 -4.69 6.51 -4.03
CA VAL A 48 -3.82 5.44 -3.54
C VAL A 48 -2.47 5.42 -4.25
N VAL A 49 -1.47 4.83 -3.59
CA VAL A 49 -0.21 4.41 -4.18
C VAL A 49 -0.20 2.88 -4.25
N PRO A 50 -0.09 2.29 -5.46
CA PRO A 50 -0.08 0.84 -5.60
C PRO A 50 1.27 0.25 -5.16
N VAL A 51 1.22 -0.79 -4.33
CA VAL A 51 2.40 -1.50 -3.84
C VAL A 51 2.21 -3.00 -3.94
N PHE A 52 3.31 -3.72 -4.13
CA PHE A 52 3.31 -5.16 -4.37
C PHE A 52 4.15 -5.83 -3.29
N THR A 53 3.53 -6.73 -2.54
CA THR A 53 4.19 -7.55 -1.52
C THR A 53 4.54 -8.94 -2.05
N ALA A 54 4.03 -9.31 -3.23
CA ALA A 54 4.25 -10.60 -3.87
C ALA A 54 4.84 -10.44 -5.29
N GLU A 55 5.81 -11.29 -5.64
CA GLU A 55 6.55 -11.20 -6.91
C GLU A 55 5.66 -11.47 -8.13
N ASP A 56 4.68 -12.38 -8.03
CA ASP A 56 3.72 -12.66 -9.10
C ASP A 56 2.83 -11.44 -9.42
N GLN A 57 2.52 -10.64 -8.41
CA GLN A 57 1.74 -9.41 -8.56
C GLN A 57 2.55 -8.31 -9.24
N ALA A 58 3.83 -8.18 -8.89
CA ALA A 58 4.75 -7.26 -9.57
C ALA A 58 4.99 -7.68 -11.03
N ALA A 59 5.01 -8.98 -11.32
CA ALA A 59 5.19 -9.49 -12.69
C ALA A 59 4.04 -9.06 -13.63
N ALA A 60 2.82 -8.89 -13.11
CA ALA A 60 1.68 -8.39 -13.88
C ALA A 60 1.87 -6.96 -14.41
N VAL A 61 2.78 -6.19 -13.80
CA VAL A 61 3.14 -4.82 -14.21
C VAL A 61 4.59 -4.70 -14.69
N SER A 62 5.21 -5.82 -15.09
CA SER A 62 6.64 -5.90 -15.49
C SER A 62 7.06 -4.99 -16.65
N GLY A 63 6.12 -4.44 -17.42
CA GLY A 63 6.40 -3.42 -18.44
C GLY A 63 6.64 -2.01 -17.89
N LEU A 64 6.45 -1.80 -16.59
CA LEU A 64 6.61 -0.51 -15.90
C LEU A 64 7.78 -0.55 -14.91
N GLY A 65 8.36 0.61 -14.64
CA GLY A 65 9.42 0.74 -13.64
C GLY A 65 8.90 0.46 -12.23
N THR A 66 9.62 -0.37 -11.49
CA THR A 66 9.36 -0.62 -10.07
C THR A 66 10.64 -0.41 -9.25
N VAL A 67 10.46 0.04 -8.00
CA VAL A 67 11.53 0.14 -7.01
C VAL A 67 11.12 -0.66 -5.79
N VAL A 68 12.04 -1.45 -5.24
CA VAL A 68 11.86 -2.10 -3.95
C VAL A 68 12.39 -1.18 -2.86
N CYS A 69 11.54 -0.84 -1.89
CA CYS A 69 11.92 -0.01 -0.74
C CYS A 69 11.26 -0.52 0.55
N ALA A 70 11.82 -0.15 1.70
CA ALA A 70 11.15 -0.44 2.97
C ALA A 70 9.91 0.44 3.12
N VAL A 71 8.83 -0.10 3.71
CA VAL A 71 7.59 0.68 3.93
C VAL A 71 7.87 1.94 4.77
N ARG A 72 8.80 1.86 5.73
CA ARG A 72 9.22 3.01 6.53
C ARG A 72 9.84 4.16 5.72
N GLU A 73 10.42 3.86 4.56
CA GLU A 73 11.02 4.85 3.64
C GLU A 73 9.98 5.38 2.65
N LEU A 74 8.98 4.55 2.33
CA LEU A 74 7.89 4.90 1.42
C LEU A 74 6.87 5.84 2.07
N VAL A 75 6.45 5.54 3.31
CA VAL A 75 5.37 6.28 3.99
C VAL A 75 5.63 7.79 4.05
N PRO A 76 6.86 8.27 4.39
CA PRO A 76 7.16 9.71 4.37
C PRO A 76 7.14 10.36 2.98
N ARG A 77 7.18 9.57 1.90
CA ARG A 77 7.15 10.03 0.51
C ARG A 77 5.76 9.97 -0.11
N LEU A 78 4.76 9.46 0.62
CA LEU A 78 3.39 9.42 0.13
C LEU A 78 2.86 10.85 -0.04
N PRO A 79 2.20 11.17 -1.15
CA PRO A 79 1.51 12.44 -1.27
C PRO A 79 0.37 12.51 -0.26
N ASP A 80 0.09 13.71 0.25
CA ASP A 80 -0.96 13.91 1.26
C ASP A 80 -2.29 13.27 0.84
N GLY A 81 -2.92 12.60 1.79
CA GLY A 81 -4.22 11.93 1.61
C GLY A 81 -4.18 10.64 0.79
N HIS A 82 -3.01 10.12 0.40
CA HIS A 82 -2.90 8.84 -0.32
C HIS A 82 -2.68 7.67 0.63
N ASP A 83 -3.45 6.61 0.43
CA ASP A 83 -3.26 5.33 1.12
C ASP A 83 -2.42 4.36 0.28
N LEU A 84 -1.97 3.25 0.87
CA LEU A 84 -1.38 2.17 0.09
C LEU A 84 -2.47 1.23 -0.42
N LEU A 85 -2.39 0.82 -1.69
CA LEU A 85 -3.20 -0.26 -2.24
C LEU A 85 -2.30 -1.48 -2.50
N LEU A 86 -2.44 -2.51 -1.66
CA LEU A 86 -1.64 -3.73 -1.74
C LEU A 86 -2.16 -4.63 -2.87
N ASN A 87 -1.22 -5.11 -3.70
CA ASN A 87 -1.42 -6.13 -4.73
C ASN A 87 -2.63 -5.85 -5.64
N PRO A 88 -2.69 -4.67 -6.31
CA PRO A 88 -3.83 -4.26 -7.13
C PRO A 88 -4.14 -5.19 -8.31
N ALA A 89 -3.18 -6.02 -8.72
CA ALA A 89 -3.34 -6.96 -9.84
C ALA A 89 -4.01 -8.28 -9.43
N GLY A 90 -4.28 -8.48 -8.13
CA GLY A 90 -4.75 -9.73 -7.55
C GLY A 90 -6.27 -9.78 -7.38
N ALA A 91 -6.79 -10.96 -7.06
CA ALA A 91 -8.22 -11.15 -6.77
C ALA A 91 -8.68 -10.46 -5.47
N ALA A 92 -7.74 -10.19 -4.56
CA ALA A 92 -7.98 -9.47 -3.31
C ALA A 92 -6.95 -8.33 -3.21
N THR A 93 -7.46 -7.10 -3.19
CA THR A 93 -6.65 -5.89 -3.00
C THR A 93 -6.95 -5.32 -1.62
N THR A 94 -5.92 -4.93 -0.88
CA THR A 94 -6.11 -4.37 0.48
C THR A 94 -5.69 -2.93 0.50
N ARG A 95 -6.60 -2.03 0.90
CA ARG A 95 -6.27 -0.64 1.15
C ARG A 95 -5.80 -0.46 2.58
N VAL A 96 -4.63 0.14 2.77
CA VAL A 96 -4.01 0.38 4.07
C VAL A 96 -3.84 1.88 4.28
N PRO A 97 -4.51 2.46 5.29
CA PRO A 97 -4.41 3.88 5.57
C PRO A 97 -2.99 4.32 5.90
N ALA A 98 -2.51 5.39 5.28
CA ALA A 98 -1.17 5.90 5.55
C ALA A 98 -1.01 6.33 7.02
N ASP A 99 -2.02 6.96 7.60
CA ASP A 99 -2.02 7.38 9.01
C ASP A 99 -1.87 6.20 9.98
N ALA A 100 -2.44 5.05 9.65
CA ALA A 100 -2.30 3.83 10.46
C ALA A 100 -0.86 3.32 10.44
N LEU A 101 -0.18 3.37 9.29
CA LEU A 101 1.22 3.02 9.16
C LEU A 101 2.12 4.01 9.90
N VAL A 102 1.84 5.32 9.81
CA VAL A 102 2.56 6.35 10.58
C VAL A 102 2.46 6.08 12.09
N GLY A 103 1.27 5.73 12.58
CA GLY A 103 1.06 5.38 13.98
C GLY A 103 1.83 4.13 14.45
N VAL A 104 2.13 3.18 13.56
CA VAL A 104 2.96 2.01 13.87
C VAL A 104 4.45 2.31 13.74
N LEU A 105 4.85 3.10 12.74
CA LEU A 105 6.25 3.47 12.48
C LEU A 105 6.82 4.47 13.48
N GLY A 106 5.96 5.28 14.12
CA GLY A 106 6.34 6.22 15.17
C GLY A 106 6.43 5.61 16.58
N ARG A 107 6.13 4.31 16.73
CA ARG A 107 6.29 3.54 17.98
C ARG A 107 7.68 2.91 18.04
#